data_AF-A0A955V2L5-F1
#
_entry.id   AF-A0A955V2L5-F1
#
_cell.length_a   1.000
_cell.length_b   1.000
_cell.length_c   1.000
_cell.angle_alpha   90.00
_cell.angle_beta   90.00
_cell.angle_gamma   90.00
#
_symmetry.space_group_name_H-M   'P 1'
#
loop_
_entity.id
_entity.type
_entity.pdbx_description
1 polymer ?
#
loop_
_entity_poly.entity_id
_entity_poly.type
_entity_poly.pdbx_seq_one_letter_code
_entity_poly.pdbx_strand_id
1 'polypeptide(L)'
;MRIGLQIPSFTTPGGPASLRRRLADVARRADLGGVASLWVMDHFFQIEFVGPPEQEMLEGYTALAYLAGATERATLGTLVTGVT
;
A
#
# COMPACT_ATOMS: atom_id res chain seq x y z
N MET A 1 -19.78 -1.54 11.68
CA MET A 1 -19.19 -0.99 10.44
C MET A 1 -17.67 -1.19 10.51
N ARG A 2 -17.00 -1.57 9.41
CA ARG A 2 -15.53 -1.74 9.32
C ARG A 2 -14.99 -0.76 8.28
N ILE A 3 -13.90 -0.07 8.58
CA ILE A 3 -13.26 0.91 7.68
C ILE A 3 -11.93 0.34 7.20
N GLY A 4 -11.68 0.39 5.89
CA GLY A 4 -10.38 0.01 5.29
C GLY A 4 -9.66 1.24 4.75
N LEU A 5 -8.32 1.17 4.68
CA LEU A 5 -7.47 2.20 4.08
C LEU A 5 -6.80 1.64 2.82
N GLN A 6 -6.95 2.33 1.70
CA GLN A 6 -6.24 2.02 0.46
C GLN A 6 -4.99 2.90 0.34
N ILE A 7 -3.89 2.30 -0.10
CA ILE A 7 -2.61 2.95 -0.39
C ILE A 7 -2.37 2.81 -1.92
N PRO A 8 -2.92 3.72 -2.75
CA PRO A 8 -2.82 3.62 -4.20
C PRO A 8 -1.53 4.25 -4.77
N SER A 9 -0.75 4.95 -3.95
CA SER A 9 0.47 5.62 -4.39
C SER A 9 1.65 5.24 -3.49
N PHE A 10 2.76 4.88 -4.13
CA PHE A 10 4.06 4.67 -3.49
C PHE A 10 5.01 5.85 -3.73
N THR A 11 4.54 6.87 -4.44
CA THR A 11 5.27 8.13 -4.64
C THR A 11 5.31 8.88 -3.32
N THR A 12 6.50 9.21 -2.84
CA THR A 12 6.65 9.84 -1.51
C THR A 12 7.54 11.08 -1.54
N PRO A 13 7.26 12.10 -0.70
CA PRO A 13 8.18 13.22 -0.55
C PRO A 13 9.54 12.75 -0.01
N GLY A 14 10.60 12.95 -0.80
CA GLY A 14 11.93 12.38 -0.57
C GLY A 14 12.28 11.21 -1.50
N GLY A 15 11.38 10.84 -2.42
CA GLY A 15 11.61 9.83 -3.46
C GLY A 15 11.73 8.40 -2.92
N PRO A 16 12.23 7.47 -3.75
CA PRO A 16 12.32 6.04 -3.42
C PRO A 16 13.08 5.74 -2.12
N ALA A 17 14.10 6.54 -1.80
CA ALA A 17 14.85 6.40 -0.55
C ALA A 17 13.99 6.56 0.71
N SER A 18 12.89 7.31 0.62
CA SER A 18 11.98 7.57 1.75
C SER A 18 10.79 6.61 1.82
N LEU A 19 10.52 5.88 0.73
CA LEU A 19 9.34 5.02 0.55
C LEU A 19 9.19 3.99 1.67
N ARG A 20 10.23 3.17 1.91
CA ARG A 20 10.20 2.10 2.91
C ARG A 20 9.73 2.59 4.29
N ARG A 21 10.33 3.68 4.77
CA ARG A 21 10.01 4.26 6.09
C ARG A 21 8.58 4.79 6.11
N ARG A 22 8.19 5.57 5.10
CA ARG A 22 6.86 6.19 5.03
C ARG A 22 5.74 5.16 4.91
N LEU A 23 5.93 4.12 4.10
CA LEU A 23 4.96 3.04 3.95
C LEU A 23 4.72 2.32 5.29
N ALA A 24 5.79 1.96 6.01
CA ALA A 24 5.67 1.35 7.33
C ALA A 24 5.05 2.30 8.38
N ASP A 25 5.33 3.59 8.30
CA ASP A 25 4.74 4.57 9.23
C ASP A 25 3.24 4.73 8.99
N VAL A 26 2.78 4.80 7.74
CA VAL A 26 1.35 4.84 7.39
C VAL A 26 0.66 3.56 7.86
N ALA A 27 1.23 2.40 7.53
CA ALA A 27 0.67 1.10 7.89
C ALA A 27 0.53 0.94 9.42
N ARG A 28 1.60 1.21 10.17
CA ARG A 28 1.58 1.13 11.65
C ARG A 28 0.56 2.08 12.26
N ARG A 29 0.50 3.32 11.79
CA ARG A 29 -0.44 4.31 12.32
C ARG A 29 -1.89 3.92 12.03
N ALA A 30 -2.17 3.42 10.83
CA ALA A 30 -3.50 2.97 10.46
C ALA A 30 -3.92 1.74 11.29
N ASP A 31 -3.02 0.76 11.42
CA ASP A 31 -3.23 -0.45 12.21
C ASP A 31 -3.50 -0.14 13.70
N LEU A 32 -2.64 0.70 14.32
CA LEU A 32 -2.84 1.20 15.69
C LEU A 32 -4.10 2.05 15.82
N GLY A 33 -4.48 2.77 14.76
CA GLY A 33 -5.70 3.56 14.67
C GLY A 33 -6.98 2.73 14.54
N GLY A 34 -6.88 1.40 14.41
CA GLY A 34 -8.02 0.50 14.40
C GLY A 34 -8.70 0.37 13.04
N VAL A 35 -8.01 0.68 11.92
CA VAL A 35 -8.55 0.32 10.61
C VAL A 35 -8.66 -1.20 10.51
N ALA A 36 -9.73 -1.66 9.89
CA ALA A 36 -10.00 -3.09 9.77
C ALA A 36 -9.18 -3.78 8.69
N SER A 37 -8.71 -3.03 7.69
CA SER A 37 -7.96 -3.56 6.55
C SER A 37 -7.08 -2.51 5.86
N LEU A 38 -5.99 -2.98 5.26
CA LEU A 38 -5.09 -2.21 4.40
C LEU A 38 -5.07 -2.81 2.99
N TRP A 39 -5.11 -1.95 1.98
CA TRP A 39 -5.18 -2.36 0.58
C TRP A 39 -4.11 -1.70 -0.28
N VAL A 40 -3.49 -2.45 -1.18
CA VAL A 40 -2.61 -1.94 -2.25
C VAL A 40 -3.19 -2.27 -3.63
N MET A 41 -2.63 -1.67 -4.67
CA MET A 41 -2.96 -2.01 -6.06
C MET A 41 -1.99 -3.06 -6.61
N ASP A 42 -2.43 -3.82 -7.61
CA ASP A 42 -1.64 -4.86 -8.29
C ASP A 42 -1.49 -4.50 -9.78
N HIS A 43 -0.64 -3.51 -10.08
CA HIS A 43 -0.39 -3.03 -11.44
C HIS A 43 1.11 -3.02 -11.73
N PHE A 44 1.49 -3.21 -13.00
CA PHE A 44 2.89 -3.06 -13.42
C PHE A 44 3.34 -1.59 -13.46
N PHE A 45 2.42 -0.67 -13.75
CA PHE A 45 2.65 0.76 -13.86
C PHE A 45 1.57 1.52 -13.08
N GLN A 46 1.83 2.79 -12.76
CA GLN A 46 0.82 3.64 -12.14
C GLN A 46 -0.38 3.87 -13.06
N ILE A 47 -1.57 4.04 -12.47
CA ILE A 47 -2.81 4.34 -13.18
C ILE A 47 -3.02 5.86 -13.30
N GLU A 48 -3.54 6.31 -14.43
CA GLU A 48 -3.67 7.74 -14.76
C GLU A 48 -4.45 8.56 -13.73
N PHE A 49 -5.44 7.95 -13.06
CA PHE A 49 -6.23 8.62 -12.01
C PHE A 49 -5.40 8.94 -10.76
N VAL A 50 -4.29 8.22 -10.52
CA VAL A 50 -3.41 8.41 -9.36
C VAL A 50 -2.13 9.16 -9.76
N GLY A 51 -1.58 8.87 -10.94
CA GLY A 51 -0.36 9.52 -11.43
C GLY A 51 0.11 9.00 -12.79
N PRO A 52 1.15 9.60 -13.37
CA PRO A 52 1.73 9.14 -14.64
C PRO A 52 2.42 7.77 -14.46
N PRO A 53 2.51 6.94 -15.51
CA PRO A 53 2.96 5.54 -15.43
C PRO A 53 4.40 5.37 -14.93
N GLU A 54 5.23 6.41 -14.98
CA GLU A 54 6.60 6.43 -14.50
C GLU A 54 6.72 6.58 -12.98
N GLN A 55 5.63 6.90 -12.28
CA GLN A 55 5.63 6.96 -10.81
C GLN A 55 5.82 5.58 -10.18
N GLU A 56 6.30 5.58 -8.95
CA GLU A 56 6.63 4.37 -8.21
C GLU A 56 5.40 3.45 -8.07
N MET A 57 5.59 2.21 -8.51
CA MET A 57 4.64 1.11 -8.35
C MET A 57 5.37 -0.09 -7.75
N LEU A 58 4.91 -0.57 -6.59
CA LEU A 58 5.44 -1.79 -5.99
C LEU A 58 4.63 -2.99 -6.49
N GLU A 59 5.31 -4.13 -6.62
CA GLU A 59 4.64 -5.42 -6.84
C GLU A 59 3.74 -5.75 -5.63
N GLY A 60 2.48 -6.12 -5.90
CA GLY A 60 1.42 -6.17 -4.91
C GLY A 60 1.69 -7.13 -3.74
N TYR A 61 2.09 -8.37 -4.02
CA TYR A 61 2.27 -9.38 -2.98
C TYR A 61 3.51 -9.12 -2.11
N THR A 62 4.59 -8.62 -2.71
CA THR A 62 5.79 -8.21 -1.97
C THR A 62 5.51 -6.99 -1.09
N ALA A 63 4.71 -6.03 -1.58
CA ALA A 63 4.25 -4.91 -0.76
C ALA A 63 3.41 -5.40 0.43
N LEU A 64 2.48 -6.34 0.22
CA LEU A 64 1.68 -6.93 1.30
C LEU A 64 2.53 -7.72 2.31
N ALA A 65 3.52 -8.49 1.85
CA ALA A 65 4.44 -9.20 2.73
C ALA A 65 5.24 -8.24 3.62
N TYR A 66 5.69 -7.11 3.06
CA TYR A 66 6.34 -6.06 3.84
C TYR A 66 5.39 -5.43 4.87
N LEU A 67 4.15 -5.13 4.47
CA LEU A 67 3.13 -4.59 5.37
C LEU A 67 2.79 -5.56 6.50
N ALA A 68 2.74 -6.87 6.24
CA ALA A 68 2.53 -7.90 7.25
C ALA A 68 3.58 -7.85 8.36
N GLY A 69 4.85 -7.59 8.01
CA GLY A 69 5.92 -7.39 8.99
C GLY A 69 5.85 -6.06 9.76
N ALA A 70 4.99 -5.13 9.33
CA ALA A 70 4.84 -3.80 9.93
C ALA A 70 3.50 -3.61 10.67
N THR A 71 2.61 -4.59 10.69
CA THR A 71 1.26 -4.48 11.28
C THR A 71 0.88 -5.75 12.04
N GLU A 72 -0.03 -5.62 13.01
CA GLU A 72 -0.41 -6.72 13.90
C GLU A 72 -1.91 -7.09 13.82
N ARG A 73 -2.79 -6.20 13.31
CA ARG A 73 -4.26 -6.37 13.46
C ARG A 73 -5.02 -6.31 12.15
N ALA A 74 -4.70 -5.36 11.28
CA ALA A 74 -5.41 -5.11 10.04
C ALA A 74 -5.22 -6.28 9.05
N THR A 75 -6.31 -6.69 8.39
CA THR A 75 -6.20 -7.65 7.28
C THR A 75 -5.62 -6.97 6.06
N LEU A 76 -4.76 -7.65 5.30
CA LEU A 76 -4.05 -7.10 4.16
C LEU A 76 -4.59 -7.69 2.85
N GLY A 77 -4.68 -6.89 1.78
CA GLY A 77 -5.09 -7.40 0.48
C GLY A 77 -4.76 -6.48 -0.70
N THR A 78 -4.86 -7.03 -1.90
CA THR A 78 -4.88 -6.26 -3.15
C THR A 78 -6.32 -5.88 -3.48
N LEU A 79 -6.52 -4.65 -3.96
CA LEU A 79 -7.82 -4.18 -4.46
C LEU A 79 -7.64 -3.68 -5.91
N VAL A 80 -7.67 -4.56 -6.91
CA VAL A 80 -7.82 -6.03 -6.87
C VAL A 80 -6.55 -6.72 -7.38
N THR A 81 -6.41 -8.02 -7.15
CA THR A 81 -5.35 -8.82 -7.80
C THR A 81 -5.72 -9.12 -9.24
N GLY A 82 -4.70 -9.16 -10.11
CA GLY A 82 -4.85 -9.67 -11.46
C GLY A 82 -5.24 -11.14 -11.47
N VAL A 83 -6.31 -11.48 -12.18
CA VAL A 83 -6.73 -12.86 -12.45
C VAL A 83 -6.69 -13.11 -13.96
N THR A 84 -6.29 -14.31 -14.36
CA THR A 84 -6.27 -14.78 -15.76
C THR A 84 -7.44 -15.70 -16.06
#